data_AF-A0A920GKE3-F1
#
_entry.id   AF-A0A920GKE3-F1
#
_cell.length_a   1.000
_cell.length_b   1.000
_cell.length_c   1.000
_cell.angle_alpha   90.00
_cell.angle_beta   90.00
_cell.angle_gamma   90.00
#
_symmetry.space_group_name_H-M   'P 1'
#
loop_
_entity.id
_entity.type
_entity.pdbx_description
1 polymer ?
#
loop_
_entity_poly.entity_id
_entity_poly.type
_entity_poly.pdbx_seq_one_letter_code
_entity_poly.pdbx_strand_id
1 'polypeptide(L)'
;MLSRCLQFNLKNMQPEQIVAHLEQVLTAESVPSDPEALALIARAAEGSMRDALSLTDQAIAYGEGKLTGAQVAEMLGTVDRGKVLDLIAALLDDNAAEVLSLVAHIAEHAPDYVSTLDELSNALHHMTIAQTVPDAIDTSWPDQARIVELAARATLDDTQLFWQMTVSGRREVHLASSARAGLEMILLRMIAFRPAAIIHLPTESGDPPAKKPEPPATPVDSGAPQPSEPAPNPREDTIAAQGAEPEASETDESGMVDAQTL
;
A
#
# COMPACT_ATOMS: atom_id res chain seq x y z
N MET A 1 -5.08 -31.36 26.30
CA MET A 1 -5.31 -30.52 27.49
C MET A 1 -5.61 -29.09 27.05
N LEU A 2 -6.88 -28.76 26.80
CA LEU A 2 -7.29 -27.44 26.31
C LEU A 2 -8.60 -27.00 26.98
N SER A 3 -8.64 -26.96 28.32
CA SER A 3 -9.92 -26.77 29.04
C SER A 3 -9.83 -26.12 30.44
N ARG A 4 -8.67 -25.59 30.86
CA ARG A 4 -8.54 -24.94 32.18
C ARG A 4 -7.99 -23.50 32.17
N CYS A 5 -7.76 -22.92 30.99
CA CYS A 5 -7.34 -21.53 30.87
C CYS A 5 -8.50 -20.68 30.37
N LEU A 6 -8.78 -19.58 31.06
CA LEU A 6 -9.70 -18.55 30.61
C LEU A 6 -8.95 -17.68 29.61
N GLN A 7 -9.22 -17.85 28.32
CA GLN A 7 -8.60 -17.06 27.27
C GLN A 7 -9.32 -15.72 27.16
N PHE A 8 -8.60 -14.64 27.45
CA PHE A 8 -9.05 -13.29 27.19
C PHE A 8 -8.36 -12.77 25.93
N ASN A 9 -9.14 -12.37 24.93
CA ASN A 9 -8.63 -11.63 23.79
C ASN A 9 -8.64 -10.13 24.14
N LEU A 10 -7.45 -9.59 24.38
CA LEU A 10 -7.27 -8.14 24.56
C LEU A 10 -7.14 -7.49 23.18
N LYS A 11 -7.78 -6.34 23.01
CA LYS A 11 -7.67 -5.54 21.79
C LYS A 11 -6.35 -4.76 21.80
N ASN A 12 -5.75 -4.60 20.63
CA ASN A 12 -4.62 -3.70 20.46
C ASN A 12 -5.03 -2.28 20.82
N MET A 13 -4.12 -1.56 21.47
CA MET A 13 -4.31 -0.17 21.86
C MET A 13 -4.18 0.72 20.62
N GLN A 14 -5.03 1.73 20.49
CA GLN A 14 -4.90 2.69 19.39
C GLN A 14 -3.65 3.57 19.58
N PRO A 15 -2.95 3.99 18.52
CA PRO A 15 -1.74 4.81 18.63
C PRO A 15 -1.94 6.07 19.48
N GLU A 16 -3.08 6.73 19.36
CA GLU A 16 -3.40 7.96 20.11
C GLU A 16 -3.50 7.71 21.62
N GLN A 17 -3.97 6.51 22.02
CA GLN A 17 -4.02 6.11 23.42
C GLN A 17 -2.61 5.82 23.97
N ILE A 18 -1.73 5.24 23.14
CA ILE A 18 -0.33 5.02 23.51
C ILE A 18 0.37 6.37 23.68
N VAL A 19 0.24 7.29 22.72
CA VAL A 19 0.81 8.65 22.80
C VAL A 19 0.37 9.35 24.08
N ALA A 20 -0.95 9.39 24.34
CA ALA A 20 -1.49 10.02 25.55
C ALA A 20 -0.93 9.41 26.85
N HIS A 21 -0.71 8.10 26.88
CA HIS A 21 -0.10 7.45 28.04
C HIS A 21 1.39 7.77 28.18
N LEU A 22 2.14 7.77 27.08
CA LEU A 22 3.56 8.14 27.08
C LEU A 22 3.76 9.60 27.52
N GLU A 23 2.91 10.53 27.07
CA GLU A 23 2.94 11.92 27.52
C GLU A 23 2.80 12.03 29.05
N GLN A 24 1.85 11.28 29.63
CA GLN A 24 1.65 11.25 31.08
C GLN A 24 2.87 10.72 31.83
N VAL A 25 3.45 9.62 31.35
CA VAL A 25 4.63 8.99 31.98
C VAL A 25 5.85 9.91 31.89
N LEU A 26 6.15 10.44 30.71
CA LEU A 26 7.32 11.30 30.50
C LEU A 26 7.22 12.63 31.24
N THR A 27 6.00 13.18 31.36
CA THR A 27 5.75 14.36 32.20
C THR A 27 6.01 14.05 33.67
N ALA A 28 5.60 12.87 34.17
CA ALA A 28 5.85 12.46 35.55
C ALA A 28 7.35 12.25 35.84
N GLU A 29 8.09 11.68 34.88
CA GLU A 29 9.53 11.45 34.96
C GLU A 29 10.38 12.69 34.62
N SER A 30 9.74 13.83 34.28
CA SER A 30 10.40 15.09 33.89
C SER A 30 11.35 14.93 32.69
N VAL A 31 11.00 14.06 31.74
CA VAL A 31 11.76 13.83 30.51
C VAL A 31 11.20 14.72 29.40
N PRO A 32 12.01 15.63 28.80
CA PRO A 32 11.57 16.44 27.67
C PRO A 32 11.33 15.57 26.44
N SER A 33 10.17 15.71 25.81
CA SER A 33 9.79 14.97 24.62
C SER A 33 8.99 15.81 23.62
N ASP A 34 9.26 15.62 22.33
CA ASP A 34 8.52 16.24 21.24
C ASP A 34 7.33 15.36 20.80
N PRO A 35 6.20 15.94 20.35
CA PRO A 35 5.03 15.17 19.91
C PRO A 35 5.33 14.17 18.79
N GLU A 36 6.24 14.53 17.88
CA GLU A 36 6.70 13.65 16.79
C GLU A 36 7.39 12.38 17.32
N ALA A 37 8.23 12.52 18.35
CA ALA A 37 8.93 11.39 18.96
C ALA A 37 7.95 10.36 19.54
N LEU A 38 6.90 10.85 20.21
CA LEU A 38 5.87 9.99 20.81
C LEU A 38 5.03 9.28 19.74
N ALA A 39 4.69 9.98 18.65
CA ALA A 39 3.99 9.39 17.53
C ALA A 39 4.79 8.28 16.85
N LEU A 40 6.11 8.46 16.69
CA LEU A 40 7.01 7.45 16.14
C LEU A 40 7.08 6.19 17.03
N ILE A 41 7.25 6.37 18.34
CA ILE A 41 7.29 5.25 19.30
C ILE A 41 5.95 4.51 19.33
N ALA A 42 4.83 5.24 19.39
CA ALA A 42 3.50 4.64 19.43
C ALA A 42 3.21 3.78 18.19
N ARG A 43 3.66 4.23 17.02
CA ARG A 43 3.55 3.47 15.77
C ARG A 43 4.45 2.24 15.77
N ALA A 44 5.70 2.39 16.17
CA ALA A 44 6.67 1.28 16.22
C ALA A 44 6.27 0.19 17.24
N ALA A 45 5.44 0.53 18.22
CA ALA A 45 4.94 -0.41 19.23
C ALA A 45 3.76 -1.28 18.76
N GLU A 46 3.17 -1.03 17.59
CA GLU A 46 2.10 -1.84 16.96
C GLU A 46 0.90 -2.18 17.90
N GLY A 47 0.57 -1.27 18.82
CA GLY A 47 -0.54 -1.43 19.78
C GLY A 47 -0.17 -2.10 21.11
N SER A 48 1.12 -2.39 21.35
CA SER A 48 1.67 -2.97 22.58
C SER A 48 2.25 -1.89 23.49
N MET A 49 1.59 -1.62 24.61
CA MET A 49 2.09 -0.63 25.59
C MET A 49 3.44 -1.03 26.20
N ARG A 50 3.73 -2.33 26.29
CA ARG A 50 5.01 -2.84 26.78
C ARG A 50 6.14 -2.48 25.82
N ASP A 51 5.92 -2.68 24.53
CA ASP A 51 6.93 -2.39 23.51
C ASP A 51 7.11 -0.88 23.40
N ALA A 52 6.03 -0.09 23.48
CA ALA A 52 6.10 1.37 23.55
C ALA A 52 6.99 1.87 24.70
N LEU A 53 6.80 1.37 25.93
CA LEU A 53 7.65 1.73 27.07
C LEU A 53 9.10 1.27 26.87
N SER A 54 9.29 0.05 26.35
CA SER A 54 10.64 -0.49 26.10
C SER A 54 11.40 0.33 25.03
N LEU A 55 10.71 0.81 23.99
CA LEU A 55 11.25 1.70 22.98
C LEU A 55 11.51 3.11 23.53
N THR A 56 10.65 3.58 24.43
CA THR A 56 10.83 4.87 25.12
C THR A 56 12.10 4.86 25.97
N ASP A 57 12.34 3.79 26.74
CA ASP A 57 13.56 3.65 27.54
C ASP A 57 14.83 3.63 26.66
N GLN A 58 14.77 2.95 25.51
CA GLN A 58 15.86 2.96 24.53
C GLN A 58 16.07 4.36 23.95
N ALA A 59 15.00 5.08 23.62
CA ALA A 59 15.05 6.44 23.10
C ALA A 59 15.66 7.43 24.11
N ILE A 60 15.32 7.30 25.40
CA ILE A 60 15.91 8.11 26.47
C ILE A 60 17.42 7.87 26.55
N ALA A 61 17.85 6.61 26.50
CA ALA A 61 19.26 6.24 26.55
C ALA A 61 20.03 6.73 25.32
N TYR A 62 19.41 6.71 24.14
CA TYR A 62 19.99 7.17 22.88
C TYR A 62 20.06 8.70 22.79
N GLY A 63 19.00 9.41 23.20
CA GLY A 63 18.86 10.87 23.11
C GLY A 63 19.45 11.66 24.28
N GLU A 64 20.31 11.05 25.09
CA GLU A 64 20.95 11.65 26.28
C GLU A 64 19.95 12.33 27.23
N GLY A 65 18.78 11.71 27.45
CA GLY A 65 17.75 12.21 28.37
C GLY A 65 16.73 13.17 27.75
N LYS A 66 16.68 13.32 26.43
CA LYS A 66 15.61 14.02 25.70
C LYS A 66 15.12 13.18 24.53
N LEU A 67 13.82 13.26 24.21
CA LEU A 67 13.23 12.57 23.07
C LEU A 67 12.87 13.58 21.99
N THR A 68 13.67 13.63 20.93
CA THR A 68 13.36 14.40 19.72
C THR A 68 12.93 13.48 18.60
N GLY A 69 12.08 13.97 17.68
CA GLY A 69 11.61 13.18 16.54
C GLY A 69 12.74 12.63 15.69
N ALA A 70 13.75 13.45 15.40
CA ALA A 70 14.93 13.07 14.62
C ALA A 70 15.75 11.94 15.28
N GLN A 71 16.04 12.03 16.57
CA GLN A 71 16.79 11.00 17.30
C GLN A 71 16.02 9.67 17.38
N VAL A 72 14.71 9.74 17.62
CA VAL A 72 13.86 8.54 17.66
C VAL A 72 13.76 7.90 16.28
N ALA A 73 13.62 8.71 15.22
CA ALA A 73 13.58 8.22 13.85
C ALA A 73 14.88 7.51 13.47
N GLU A 74 16.03 8.08 13.82
CA GLU A 74 17.35 7.50 13.61
C GLU A 74 17.51 6.19 14.40
N MET A 75 17.13 6.18 15.69
CA MET A 75 17.18 4.99 16.54
C MET A 75 16.32 3.84 15.98
N LEU A 76 15.11 4.14 15.52
CA LEU A 76 14.19 3.14 14.97
C LEU A 76 14.57 2.71 13.54
N GLY A 77 15.55 3.38 12.91
CA GLY A 77 15.90 3.16 11.50
C GLY A 77 14.75 3.54 10.55
N THR A 78 13.80 4.34 11.01
CA THR A 78 12.65 4.78 10.21
C THR A 78 13.08 5.89 9.27
N VAL A 79 12.65 5.83 8.02
CA VAL A 79 12.95 6.87 7.05
C VAL A 79 12.26 8.17 7.46
N ASP A 80 13.04 9.25 7.45
CA ASP A 80 12.58 10.62 7.61
C ASP A 80 11.41 10.90 6.65
N ARG A 81 10.24 11.16 7.23
CA ARG A 81 8.99 11.40 6.49
C ARG A 81 9.12 12.56 5.51
N GLY A 82 9.96 13.56 5.81
CA GLY A 82 10.28 14.65 4.90
C GLY A 82 10.85 14.13 3.57
N LYS A 83 11.79 13.17 3.62
CA LYS A 83 12.40 12.56 2.43
C LYS A 83 11.39 11.75 1.61
N VAL A 84 10.41 11.13 2.26
CA VAL A 84 9.32 10.42 1.57
C VAL A 84 8.42 11.40 0.81
N LEU A 85 8.12 12.54 1.41
CA LEU A 85 7.37 13.61 0.74
C LEU A 85 8.18 14.25 -0.40
N ASP A 86 9.50 14.38 -0.25
CA ASP A 86 10.41 14.80 -1.33
C ASP A 86 10.40 13.79 -2.49
N LEU A 87 10.40 12.49 -2.19
CA LEU A 87 10.26 11.44 -3.20
C LEU A 87 8.94 11.55 -3.96
N ILE A 88 7.81 11.75 -3.26
CA ILE A 88 6.51 11.96 -3.91
C ILE A 88 6.55 13.20 -4.80
N ALA A 89 7.13 14.31 -4.33
CA ALA A 89 7.26 15.51 -5.14
C ALA A 89 8.05 15.25 -6.43
N ALA A 90 9.20 14.57 -6.33
CA ALA A 90 10.03 14.23 -7.47
C ALA A 90 9.34 13.25 -8.46
N LEU A 91 8.55 12.30 -7.95
CA LEU A 91 7.70 11.41 -8.75
C LEU A 91 6.63 12.20 -9.51
N LEU A 92 5.98 13.18 -8.86
CA LEU A 92 4.96 14.02 -9.48
C LEU A 92 5.53 14.95 -10.56
N ASP A 93 6.80 15.35 -10.42
CA ASP A 93 7.54 16.17 -11.39
C ASP A 93 8.19 15.34 -12.52
N ASP A 94 7.94 14.02 -12.56
CA ASP A 94 8.54 13.07 -13.50
C ASP A 94 10.08 13.11 -13.56
N ASN A 95 10.70 13.54 -12.46
CA ASN A 95 12.15 13.75 -12.38
C ASN A 95 12.87 12.50 -11.87
N ALA A 96 13.09 11.53 -12.77
CA ALA A 96 13.77 10.28 -12.44
C ALA A 96 15.19 10.47 -11.86
N ALA A 97 15.91 11.52 -12.28
CA ALA A 97 17.25 11.81 -11.77
C ALA A 97 17.20 12.23 -10.30
N GLU A 98 16.25 13.10 -9.94
CA GLU A 98 16.03 13.52 -8.55
C GLU A 98 15.57 12.36 -7.68
N VAL A 99 14.67 11.51 -8.18
CA VAL A 99 14.23 10.29 -7.47
C VAL A 99 15.41 9.38 -7.13
N LEU A 100 16.29 9.09 -8.10
CA LEU A 100 17.47 8.25 -7.85
C LEU A 100 18.48 8.92 -6.90
N SER A 101 18.60 10.26 -6.96
CA SER A 101 19.40 11.04 -6.01
C SER A 101 18.86 10.91 -4.59
N LEU A 102 17.56 11.09 -4.38
CA LEU A 102 16.91 10.94 -3.08
C LEU A 102 17.05 9.52 -2.52
N VAL A 103 16.89 8.49 -3.37
CA VAL A 103 17.16 7.09 -2.97
C VAL A 103 18.61 6.90 -2.54
N ALA A 104 19.58 7.53 -3.22
CA ALA A 104 20.98 7.46 -2.82
C ALA A 104 21.21 8.09 -1.44
N HIS A 105 20.60 9.24 -1.14
CA HIS A 105 20.69 9.89 0.17
C HIS A 105 20.02 9.05 1.27
N ILE A 106 18.88 8.43 0.97
CA ILE A 106 18.21 7.49 1.88
C ILE A 106 19.15 6.32 2.17
N ALA A 107 19.84 5.78 1.15
CA ALA A 107 20.76 4.66 1.30
C ALA A 107 22.00 4.93 2.17
N GLU A 108 22.42 6.19 2.36
CA GLU A 108 23.56 6.56 3.21
C GLU A 108 23.38 6.17 4.68
N HIS A 109 22.13 6.05 5.14
CA HIS A 109 21.78 5.79 6.54
C HIS A 109 21.28 4.36 6.78
N ALA A 110 21.66 3.41 5.90
CA ALA A 110 21.27 1.99 5.97
C ALA A 110 19.75 1.77 6.22
N PRO A 111 18.88 2.32 5.37
CA PRO A 111 17.45 2.33 5.57
C PRO A 111 16.85 0.95 5.36
N ASP A 112 15.75 0.66 6.07
CA ASP A 112 14.82 -0.38 5.65
C ASP A 112 14.01 0.15 4.44
N TYR A 113 14.33 -0.37 3.25
CA TYR A 113 13.63 -0.03 2.00
C TYR A 113 12.16 -0.46 2.00
N VAL A 114 11.79 -1.50 2.75
CA VAL A 114 10.39 -1.88 2.93
C VAL A 114 9.69 -0.87 3.82
N SER A 115 10.31 -0.42 4.90
CA SER A 115 9.77 0.69 5.72
C SER A 115 9.65 1.99 4.92
N THR A 116 10.57 2.24 3.98
CA THR A 116 10.47 3.39 3.04
C THR A 116 9.20 3.30 2.20
N LEU A 117 8.90 2.11 1.66
CA LEU A 117 7.66 1.86 0.92
C LEU A 117 6.43 1.97 1.84
N ASP A 118 6.51 1.48 3.08
CA ASP A 118 5.41 1.59 4.02
C ASP A 118 5.06 3.06 4.31
N GLU A 119 6.07 3.91 4.56
CA GLU A 119 5.84 5.34 4.77
C GLU A 119 5.35 6.04 3.49
N LEU A 120 5.87 5.66 2.32
CA LEU A 120 5.38 6.16 1.02
C LEU A 120 3.89 5.80 0.82
N SER A 121 3.49 4.57 1.14
CA SER A 121 2.11 4.12 1.03
C SER A 121 1.19 4.86 2.00
N ASN A 122 1.68 5.17 3.20
CA ASN A 122 0.95 5.91 4.21
C ASN A 122 0.73 7.37 3.78
N ALA A 123 1.76 8.04 3.26
CA ALA A 123 1.65 9.38 2.72
C ALA A 123 0.66 9.45 1.54
N LEU A 124 0.72 8.49 0.60
CA LEU A 124 -0.21 8.41 -0.52
C LEU A 124 -1.66 8.11 -0.09
N HIS A 125 -1.84 7.33 0.97
CA HIS A 125 -3.14 7.10 1.58
C HIS A 125 -3.73 8.40 2.15
N HIS A 126 -2.92 9.17 2.89
CA HIS A 126 -3.32 10.48 3.40
C HIS A 126 -3.62 11.48 2.29
N MET A 127 -2.84 11.50 1.20
CA MET A 127 -3.14 12.30 0.01
C MET A 127 -4.49 11.91 -0.61
N THR A 128 -4.79 10.62 -0.69
CA THR A 128 -6.09 10.12 -1.19
C THR A 128 -7.24 10.61 -0.31
N ILE A 129 -7.11 10.53 1.02
CA ILE A 129 -8.11 11.08 1.96
C ILE A 129 -8.28 12.57 1.69
N ALA A 130 -7.18 13.31 1.55
CA ALA A 130 -7.23 14.74 1.29
C ALA A 130 -7.95 15.11 -0.02
N GLN A 131 -7.81 14.28 -1.06
CA GLN A 131 -8.48 14.48 -2.35
C GLN A 131 -9.97 14.08 -2.33
N THR A 132 -10.34 13.06 -1.55
CA THR A 132 -11.68 12.44 -1.61
C THR A 132 -12.61 12.86 -0.48
N VAL A 133 -12.07 13.08 0.72
CA VAL A 133 -12.80 13.47 1.93
C VAL A 133 -11.99 14.52 2.70
N PRO A 134 -11.92 15.78 2.21
CA PRO A 134 -11.09 16.83 2.82
C PRO A 134 -11.40 17.08 4.31
N ASP A 135 -12.67 16.92 4.71
CA ASP A 135 -13.11 17.11 6.10
C ASP A 135 -12.60 16.03 7.07
N ALA A 136 -12.08 14.91 6.56
CA ALA A 136 -11.54 13.81 7.35
C ALA A 136 -10.04 13.91 7.61
N ILE A 137 -9.36 14.94 7.09
CA ILE A 137 -7.93 15.13 7.37
C ILE A 137 -7.75 15.55 8.82
N ASP A 138 -6.92 14.81 9.53
CA ASP A 138 -6.51 15.16 10.87
C ASP A 138 -5.52 16.35 10.84
N THR A 139 -5.89 17.41 11.56
CA THR A 139 -5.10 18.65 11.67
C THR A 139 -3.93 18.53 12.64
N SER A 140 -3.86 17.45 13.43
CA SER A 140 -2.75 17.19 14.34
C SER A 140 -1.52 16.61 13.66
N TRP A 141 -1.61 16.23 12.38
CA TRP A 141 -0.48 15.62 11.67
C TRP A 141 0.61 16.67 11.36
N PRO A 142 1.88 16.40 11.75
CA PRO A 142 2.98 17.36 11.55
C PRO A 142 3.15 17.83 10.10
N ASP A 143 2.95 16.92 9.14
CA ASP A 143 3.16 17.17 7.71
C ASP A 143 1.88 17.47 6.93
N GLN A 144 0.77 17.74 7.62
CA GLN A 144 -0.55 17.91 7.00
C GLN A 144 -0.52 18.89 5.83
N ALA A 145 0.11 20.07 6.02
CA ALA A 145 0.17 21.11 5.01
C ALA A 145 0.86 20.62 3.72
N ARG A 146 1.94 19.87 3.86
CA ARG A 146 2.72 19.35 2.74
C ARG A 146 2.01 18.20 2.04
N ILE A 147 1.32 17.34 2.78
CA ILE A 147 0.45 16.30 2.22
C ILE A 147 -0.67 16.92 1.39
N VAL A 148 -1.35 17.94 1.91
CA VAL A 148 -2.43 18.65 1.19
C VAL A 148 -1.90 19.34 -0.06
N GLU A 149 -0.72 19.94 -0.01
CA GLU A 149 -0.08 20.56 -1.17
C GLU A 149 0.21 19.53 -2.28
N LEU A 150 0.84 18.40 -1.93
CA LEU A 150 1.14 17.33 -2.90
C LEU A 150 -0.13 16.70 -3.44
N ALA A 151 -1.13 16.50 -2.59
CA ALA A 151 -2.45 15.98 -2.97
C ALA A 151 -3.14 16.89 -4.01
N ALA A 152 -2.99 18.21 -3.89
CA ALA A 152 -3.53 19.17 -4.85
C ALA A 152 -2.77 19.19 -6.20
N ARG A 153 -1.49 18.81 -6.20
CA ARG A 153 -0.66 18.70 -7.42
C ARG A 153 -0.89 17.40 -8.18
N ALA A 154 -1.23 16.33 -7.49
CA ALA A 154 -1.44 15.00 -8.06
C ALA A 154 -2.88 14.83 -8.58
N THR A 155 -3.05 14.01 -9.63
CA THR A 155 -4.38 13.48 -9.94
C THR A 155 -4.74 12.36 -8.96
N LEU A 156 -6.05 12.09 -8.79
CA LEU A 156 -6.50 10.96 -7.97
C LEU A 156 -6.00 9.63 -8.56
N ASP A 157 -6.00 9.50 -9.89
CA ASP A 157 -5.51 8.31 -10.60
C ASP A 157 -4.01 8.07 -10.34
N ASP A 158 -3.17 9.12 -10.40
CA ASP A 158 -1.75 9.02 -10.05
C ASP A 158 -1.56 8.56 -8.61
N THR A 159 -2.29 9.17 -7.68
CA THR A 159 -2.17 8.89 -6.24
C THR A 159 -2.54 7.44 -5.94
N GLN A 160 -3.63 6.94 -6.53
CA GLN A 160 -4.08 5.55 -6.41
C GLN A 160 -3.10 4.58 -7.06
N LEU A 161 -2.58 4.90 -8.25
CA LEU A 161 -1.61 4.05 -8.94
C LEU A 161 -0.31 3.94 -8.15
N PHE A 162 0.24 5.05 -7.67
CA PHE A 162 1.44 5.05 -6.86
C PHE A 162 1.24 4.26 -5.58
N TRP A 163 0.08 4.42 -4.92
CA TRP A 163 -0.24 3.67 -3.72
C TRP A 163 -0.23 2.16 -4.00
N GLN A 164 -0.90 1.74 -5.07
CA GLN A 164 -0.97 0.34 -5.47
C GLN A 164 0.41 -0.24 -5.79
N MET A 165 1.25 0.49 -6.55
CA MET A 165 2.61 0.07 -6.90
C MET A 165 3.49 -0.07 -5.66
N THR A 166 3.32 0.83 -4.68
CA THR A 166 4.06 0.80 -3.41
C THR A 166 3.72 -0.46 -2.62
N VAL A 167 2.42 -0.75 -2.45
CA VAL A 167 1.94 -1.91 -1.69
C VAL A 167 2.37 -3.23 -2.35
N SER A 168 2.20 -3.35 -3.68
CA SER A 168 2.63 -4.57 -4.39
C SER A 168 4.15 -4.71 -4.46
N GLY A 169 4.87 -3.58 -4.52
CA GLY A 169 6.32 -3.51 -4.65
C GLY A 169 7.09 -4.03 -3.42
N ARG A 170 6.47 -4.08 -2.23
CA ARG A 170 7.11 -4.58 -1.00
C ARG A 170 7.72 -5.98 -1.19
N ARG A 171 7.01 -6.86 -1.89
CA ARG A 171 7.51 -8.21 -2.20
C ARG A 171 8.65 -8.16 -3.21
N GLU A 172 8.61 -7.25 -4.18
CA GLU A 172 9.66 -7.12 -5.21
C GLU A 172 11.01 -6.71 -4.62
N VAL A 173 11.02 -5.88 -3.56
CA VAL A 173 12.25 -5.48 -2.86
C VAL A 173 13.05 -6.69 -2.37
N HIS A 174 12.38 -7.70 -1.81
CA HIS A 174 13.04 -8.92 -1.33
C HIS A 174 13.47 -9.89 -2.44
N LEU A 175 12.84 -9.79 -3.61
CA LEU A 175 13.13 -10.67 -4.76
C LEU A 175 14.16 -10.08 -5.71
N ALA A 176 14.45 -8.78 -5.62
CA ALA A 176 15.40 -8.09 -6.47
C ALA A 176 16.86 -8.48 -6.18
N SER A 177 17.75 -8.18 -7.14
CA SER A 177 19.20 -8.42 -7.01
C SER A 177 19.84 -7.66 -5.83
N SER A 178 19.26 -6.52 -5.46
CA SER A 178 19.49 -5.83 -4.20
C SER A 178 18.21 -5.10 -3.79
N ALA A 179 17.98 -4.91 -2.48
CA ALA A 179 16.81 -4.20 -1.98
C ALA A 179 16.71 -2.77 -2.53
N ARG A 180 17.86 -2.09 -2.66
CA ARG A 180 17.96 -0.78 -3.30
C ARG A 180 17.48 -0.81 -4.76
N ALA A 181 17.99 -1.75 -5.57
CA ALA A 181 17.57 -1.88 -6.96
C ALA A 181 16.08 -2.20 -7.09
N GLY A 182 15.51 -2.96 -6.14
CA GLY A 182 14.08 -3.20 -6.04
C GLY A 182 13.29 -1.90 -5.86
N LEU A 183 13.68 -1.08 -4.88
CA LEU A 183 13.06 0.24 -4.65
C LEU A 183 13.20 1.16 -5.87
N GLU A 184 14.42 1.30 -6.43
CA GLU A 184 14.66 2.13 -7.61
C GLU A 184 13.77 1.71 -8.78
N MET A 185 13.63 0.40 -9.05
CA MET A 185 12.77 -0.10 -10.12
C MET A 185 11.29 0.18 -9.89
N ILE A 186 10.81 0.08 -8.64
CA ILE A 186 9.41 0.42 -8.29
C ILE A 186 9.15 1.90 -8.56
N LEU A 187 10.04 2.79 -8.11
CA LEU A 187 9.88 4.24 -8.27
C LEU A 187 9.99 4.67 -9.74
N LEU A 188 10.94 4.11 -10.50
CA LEU A 188 11.05 4.36 -11.94
C LEU A 188 9.82 3.85 -12.70
N ARG A 189 9.21 2.76 -12.23
CA ARG A 189 7.96 2.23 -12.78
C ARG A 189 6.79 3.20 -12.53
N MET A 190 6.72 3.82 -11.36
CA MET A 190 5.68 4.83 -11.08
C MET A 190 5.72 5.96 -12.12
N ILE A 191 6.90 6.48 -12.45
CA ILE A 191 7.07 7.50 -13.50
C ILE A 191 6.66 6.95 -14.87
N ALA A 192 7.14 5.75 -15.23
CA ALA A 192 6.91 5.18 -16.56
C ALA A 192 5.44 4.81 -16.85
N PHE A 193 4.65 4.53 -15.82
CA PHE A 193 3.28 4.02 -15.95
C PHE A 193 2.21 5.03 -15.52
N ARG A 194 2.55 6.32 -15.38
CA ARG A 194 1.53 7.34 -15.13
C ARG A 194 0.50 7.34 -16.25
N PRO A 195 -0.80 7.28 -15.93
CA PRO A 195 -1.83 7.44 -16.95
C PRO A 195 -1.60 8.80 -17.58
N ALA A 196 -1.36 8.82 -18.90
CA ALA A 196 -1.21 10.08 -19.61
C ALA A 196 -2.46 10.90 -19.29
N ALA A 197 -2.29 12.01 -18.56
CA ALA A 197 -3.38 12.91 -18.30
C ALA A 197 -3.95 13.29 -19.65
N ILE A 198 -5.16 12.81 -19.95
CA ILE A 198 -5.97 13.45 -20.98
C ILE A 198 -6.32 14.79 -20.35
N ILE A 199 -5.41 15.74 -20.50
CA ILE A 199 -5.70 17.14 -20.33
C ILE A 199 -6.81 17.36 -21.36
N HIS A 200 -8.05 17.46 -20.89
CA HIS A 200 -9.10 18.10 -21.66
C HIS A 200 -8.65 19.55 -21.83
N LEU A 201 -7.76 19.79 -22.80
CA LEU A 201 -7.67 21.10 -23.39
C LEU A 201 -9.09 21.42 -23.85
N PRO A 202 -9.63 22.61 -23.52
CA PRO A 202 -10.86 23.06 -24.14
C PRO A 202 -10.63 22.96 -25.64
N THR A 203 -11.33 22.03 -26.29
CA THR A 203 -11.36 21.96 -27.75
C THR A 203 -11.98 23.28 -28.18
N GLU A 204 -11.11 24.23 -28.56
CA GLU A 204 -11.52 25.36 -29.36
C GLU A 204 -12.33 24.79 -30.53
N SER A 205 -13.55 25.31 -30.64
CA SER A 205 -14.50 24.94 -31.67
C SER A 205 -13.88 25.25 -33.02
N GLY A 206 -13.42 24.20 -33.71
CA GLY A 206 -12.84 24.27 -35.05
C GLY A 206 -13.46 23.21 -35.93
N ASP A 207 -14.50 23.61 -36.65
CA ASP A 207 -15.18 23.04 -37.81
C ASP A 207 -15.36 21.50 -37.98
N PRO A 208 -16.57 21.05 -38.37
CA PRO A 208 -16.83 19.65 -38.64
C PRO A 208 -16.07 19.16 -39.89
N PRO A 209 -15.56 17.92 -39.90
CA PRO A 209 -14.85 17.37 -41.05
C PRO A 209 -15.78 17.21 -42.24
N ALA A 210 -15.33 17.71 -43.39
CA ALA A 210 -16.00 17.63 -44.68
C ALA A 210 -16.38 16.17 -45.03
N LYS A 211 -17.67 15.94 -45.25
CA LYS A 211 -18.21 14.67 -45.77
C LYS A 211 -17.62 14.37 -47.15
N LYS A 212 -16.99 13.20 -47.27
CA LYS A 212 -16.64 12.57 -48.55
C LYS A 212 -17.93 12.21 -49.31
N PRO A 213 -18.01 12.40 -50.64
CA PRO A 213 -19.24 12.12 -51.39
C PRO A 213 -19.46 10.62 -51.55
N GLU A 214 -20.67 10.17 -51.24
CA GLU A 214 -21.19 8.82 -51.48
C GLU A 214 -21.76 8.74 -52.91
N PRO A 215 -21.63 7.62 -53.65
CA PRO A 215 -22.10 7.49 -55.03
C PRO A 215 -23.64 7.38 -55.11
N PRO A 216 -24.28 7.71 -56.25
CA PRO A 216 -25.73 7.77 -56.35
C PRO A 216 -26.39 6.39 -56.34
N ALA A 217 -27.40 6.22 -55.49
CA ALA A 217 -28.30 5.08 -55.49
C ALA A 217 -29.29 5.18 -56.67
N THR A 218 -29.37 4.13 -57.48
CA THR A 218 -30.47 3.88 -58.43
C THR A 218 -31.70 3.32 -57.69
N PRO A 219 -32.93 3.73 -58.03
CA PRO A 219 -34.14 3.23 -57.39
C PRO A 219 -34.57 1.91 -58.03
N VAL A 220 -34.93 0.91 -57.21
CA VAL A 220 -35.76 -0.21 -57.67
C VAL A 220 -36.83 -0.51 -56.62
N ASP A 221 -38.03 -0.10 -57.01
CA ASP A 221 -39.39 -0.59 -56.78
C ASP A 221 -39.72 -1.61 -55.66
N SER A 222 -40.89 -1.36 -55.08
CA SER A 222 -41.51 -2.06 -53.95
C SER A 222 -42.13 -3.40 -54.37
N GLY A 223 -41.96 -4.41 -53.53
CA GLY A 223 -42.74 -5.65 -53.63
C GLY A 223 -42.53 -6.54 -52.41
N ALA A 224 -43.31 -6.30 -51.34
CA ALA A 224 -43.50 -7.29 -50.28
C ALA A 224 -44.57 -8.31 -50.75
N PRO A 225 -44.44 -9.59 -50.38
CA PRO A 225 -45.16 -10.04 -49.18
C PRO A 225 -44.38 -11.03 -48.27
N GLN A 226 -44.58 -10.87 -46.96
CA GLN A 226 -44.33 -11.85 -45.87
C GLN A 226 -45.27 -13.09 -45.99
N PRO A 227 -45.23 -14.11 -45.10
CA PRO A 227 -44.18 -14.63 -44.19
C PRO A 227 -44.07 -16.19 -44.24
N SER A 228 -42.98 -16.77 -43.73
CA SER A 228 -43.00 -18.19 -43.30
C SER A 228 -41.90 -18.54 -42.30
N GLU A 229 -42.33 -18.76 -41.06
CA GLU A 229 -41.68 -19.64 -40.09
C GLU A 229 -42.34 -21.02 -40.21
N PRO A 230 -41.57 -22.10 -40.05
CA PRO A 230 -41.97 -23.06 -39.02
C PRO A 230 -40.77 -23.59 -38.22
N ALA A 231 -40.78 -23.30 -36.92
CA ALA A 231 -40.96 -24.24 -35.80
C ALA A 231 -40.05 -25.50 -35.66
N PRO A 232 -39.84 -25.97 -34.41
CA PRO A 232 -38.61 -26.62 -33.95
C PRO A 232 -38.77 -28.13 -33.70
N ASN A 233 -37.76 -28.71 -33.03
CA ASN A 233 -37.65 -30.02 -32.35
C ASN A 233 -37.19 -31.23 -33.19
N PRO A 234 -36.79 -32.37 -32.56
CA PRO A 234 -36.45 -32.62 -31.13
C PRO A 234 -35.16 -33.45 -30.90
N ARG A 235 -34.71 -33.43 -29.63
CA ARG A 235 -34.29 -34.55 -28.74
C ARG A 235 -34.07 -35.94 -29.37
N GLU A 236 -33.13 -36.79 -28.98
CA GLU A 236 -32.69 -37.32 -27.67
C GLU A 236 -31.66 -38.42 -28.11
N ASP A 237 -30.67 -38.90 -27.35
CA ASP A 237 -30.84 -39.45 -26.03
C ASP A 237 -29.51 -40.03 -25.50
N THR A 238 -29.46 -40.14 -24.17
CA THR A 238 -28.92 -41.28 -23.42
C THR A 238 -27.47 -41.29 -22.90
N ILE A 239 -27.35 -40.77 -21.66
CA ILE A 239 -27.06 -41.47 -20.37
C ILE A 239 -25.69 -42.15 -20.12
N ALA A 240 -25.07 -41.73 -19.00
CA ALA A 240 -24.61 -42.52 -17.83
C ALA A 240 -23.32 -41.89 -17.26
N ALA A 241 -23.31 -41.09 -16.19
CA ALA A 241 -23.57 -41.43 -14.78
C ALA A 241 -22.84 -42.70 -14.32
N GLN A 242 -21.73 -42.52 -13.59
CA GLN A 242 -21.34 -43.30 -12.40
C GLN A 242 -20.12 -42.67 -11.72
N GLY A 243 -20.31 -42.19 -10.50
CA GLY A 243 -19.24 -42.03 -9.52
C GLY A 243 -19.17 -43.27 -8.63
N ALA A 244 -18.01 -43.51 -8.03
CA ALA A 244 -17.83 -44.10 -6.71
C ALA A 244 -16.32 -44.14 -6.36
N GLU A 245 -16.03 -43.86 -5.10
CA GLU A 245 -14.75 -43.99 -4.38
C GLU A 245 -14.07 -45.37 -4.53
N PRO A 246 -12.84 -45.48 -4.02
CA PRO A 246 -12.65 -46.50 -3.00
C PRO A 246 -11.92 -46.04 -1.73
N GLU A 247 -12.29 -46.77 -0.66
CA GLU A 247 -11.80 -46.81 0.71
C GLU A 247 -10.29 -47.13 0.87
N ALA A 248 -9.87 -46.90 2.12
CA ALA A 248 -8.58 -47.13 2.76
C ALA A 248 -7.98 -48.55 2.63
N SER A 249 -6.65 -48.61 2.79
CA SER A 249 -5.92 -49.79 3.24
C SER A 249 -4.82 -49.41 4.25
N GLU A 250 -5.01 -49.81 5.51
CA GLU A 250 -3.93 -50.00 6.49
C GLU A 250 -3.32 -51.40 6.33
N THR A 251 -2.00 -51.49 6.43
CA THR A 251 -1.11 -52.59 6.90
C THR A 251 0.27 -52.31 6.30
N ASP A 252 1.43 -52.47 6.94
CA ASP A 252 1.88 -52.97 8.24
C ASP A 252 3.40 -52.64 8.24
N GLU A 253 3.96 -51.99 9.27
CA GLU A 253 5.43 -51.95 9.43
C GLU A 253 5.80 -52.16 10.91
N SER A 254 6.03 -53.44 11.23
CA SER A 254 6.73 -53.93 12.41
C SER A 254 8.25 -53.82 12.16
N GLY A 255 8.97 -53.12 13.05
CA GLY A 255 10.40 -52.87 12.89
C GLY A 255 11.08 -52.32 14.15
N MET A 256 11.06 -53.11 15.21
CA MET A 256 11.77 -52.96 16.50
C MET A 256 13.28 -52.68 16.36
N VAL A 257 13.79 -51.61 17.00
CA VAL A 257 15.19 -51.56 17.52
C VAL A 257 15.24 -50.76 18.82
N ASP A 258 15.21 -51.50 19.94
CA ASP A 258 15.84 -51.10 21.20
C ASP A 258 17.37 -51.22 21.08
N ALA A 259 18.11 -50.25 21.58
CA ALA A 259 19.43 -50.48 22.19
C ALA A 259 19.86 -49.27 23.03
N GLN A 260 19.53 -49.34 24.32
CA GLN A 260 20.15 -48.57 25.39
C GLN A 260 21.33 -49.38 25.95
N THR A 261 22.36 -48.67 26.44
CA THR A 261 23.41 -49.10 27.41
C THR A 261 24.76 -49.55 26.85
N LEU A 262 25.76 -48.67 26.96
CA LEU A 262 26.88 -48.76 27.92
C LEU A 262 27.59 -47.40 28.05
#